data_AF-A0A2V8KF60-F1
#
_entry.id   AF-A0A2V8KF60-F1
#
_cell.length_a   1.000
_cell.length_b   1.000
_cell.length_c   1.000
_cell.angle_alpha   90.00
_cell.angle_beta   90.00
_cell.angle_gamma   90.00
#
_symmetry.space_group_name_H-M   'P 1'
#
loop_
_entity.id
_entity.type
_entity.pdbx_description
1 polymer ?
#
loop_
_entity_poly.entity_id
_entity_poly.type
_entity_poly.pdbx_seq_one_letter_code
_entity_poly.pdbx_strand_id
1 'polypeptide(L)' 'MQRYKVDENVVILAQFAHLYPSHTGVVIRFKPDPFRTTFNEYTIRFPDGSTADLFEFQLIDNISNDVK' A
#
# COMPACT_ATOMS: atom_id res chain seq x y z
N MET A 1 -12.45 3.55 10.25
CA MET A 1 -11.96 2.17 9.99
C MET A 1 -10.65 2.28 9.22
N GLN A 2 -9.62 1.55 9.64
CA GLN A 2 -8.34 1.46 8.93
C GLN A 2 -8.52 0.49 7.74
N ARG A 3 -8.13 0.91 6.53
CA ARG A 3 -8.36 0.12 5.30
C ARG A 3 -7.24 -0.88 5.04
N TYR A 4 -6.01 -0.54 5.42
CA TYR A 4 -4.82 -1.36 5.22
C TYR A 4 -3.99 -1.44 6.51
N LYS A 5 -3.41 -2.60 6.82
CA LYS A 5 -2.62 -2.84 8.04
C LYS A 5 -1.13 -2.68 7.76
N VAL A 6 -0.37 -2.40 8.81
CA VAL A 6 1.10 -2.50 8.75
C VAL A 6 1.47 -3.95 8.44
N ASP A 7 2.56 -4.12 7.70
CA ASP A 7 3.10 -5.38 7.17
C ASP A 7 2.29 -6.01 6.02
N GLU A 8 1.24 -5.36 5.52
CA GLU A 8 0.54 -5.80 4.31
C GLU A 8 1.30 -5.44 3.04
N ASN A 9 1.34 -6.39 2.10
CA ASN A 9 1.89 -6.17 0.76
C ASN A 9 0.87 -5.45 -0.12
N VAL A 10 1.35 -4.46 -0.86
CA VAL A 10 0.53 -3.59 -1.69
C VAL A 10 1.07 -3.50 -3.11
N VAL A 11 0.16 -3.23 -4.04
CA VAL A 11 0.44 -2.86 -5.43
C VAL A 11 0.11 -1.39 -5.60
N ILE A 12 1.07 -0.66 -6.16
CA ILE A 12 0.86 0.72 -6.60
C ILE A 12 -0.03 0.70 -7.85
N LEU A 13 -1.06 1.54 -7.87
CA LEU A 13 -1.94 1.67 -9.03
C LEU A 13 -1.12 1.98 -10.29
N ALA A 14 -1.41 1.30 -11.39
CA ALA A 14 -0.64 1.39 -12.63
C ALA A 14 -0.46 2.84 -13.12
N GLN A 15 -1.47 3.69 -12.95
CA GLN A 15 -1.41 5.10 -13.33
C GLN A 15 -0.34 5.92 -12.58
N PHE A 16 0.07 5.48 -11.39
CA PHE A 16 1.07 6.16 -10.55
C PHE A 16 2.41 5.42 -10.48
N ALA A 17 2.50 4.20 -11.03
CA ALA A 17 3.69 3.37 -10.89
C ALA A 17 4.98 4.02 -11.40
N HIS A 18 4.89 4.87 -12.42
CA HIS A 18 6.04 5.61 -12.97
C HIS A 18 6.66 6.63 -12.00
N LEU A 19 5.99 6.95 -10.89
CA LEU A 19 6.47 7.87 -9.86
C LEU A 19 7.30 7.17 -8.78
N TYR A 20 7.34 5.84 -8.77
CA TYR A 20 7.93 5.04 -7.70
C TYR A 20 8.94 4.03 -8.25
N PRO A 21 9.94 3.63 -7.45
CA PRO A 21 10.99 2.71 -7.90
C PRO A 21 10.48 1.27 -8.10
N SER A 22 9.30 0.94 -7.59
CA SER A 22 8.68 -0.37 -7.73
C SER A 22 7.15 -0.28 -7.79
N HIS A 23 6.54 -1.26 -8.45
CA HIS A 23 5.09 -1.44 -8.50
C HIS A 23 4.51 -2.07 -7.23
N THR A 24 5.36 -2.60 -6.37
CA THR A 24 4.97 -3.29 -5.13
C THR A 24 5.76 -2.77 -3.94
N GLY A 25 5.17 -2.87 -2.75
CA GLY A 25 5.81 -2.51 -1.49
C GLY A 25 5.06 -3.06 -0.28
N VAL A 26 5.51 -2.65 0.90
CA VAL A 26 4.93 -3.06 2.18
C VAL A 26 4.54 -1.83 2.98
N VAL A 27 3.34 -1.84 3.58
CA VAL A 27 2.92 -0.79 4.51
C VAL A 27 3.76 -0.87 5.78
N ILE A 28 4.48 0.20 6.12
CA ILE A 28 5.29 0.27 7.34
C ILE A 28 4.75 1.27 8.37
N ARG A 29 3.86 2.18 7.96
CA ARG A 29 3.23 3.16 8.86
C ARG A 29 1.85 3.55 8.35
N PHE A 30 0.97 3.88 9.29
CA PHE A 30 -0.37 4.40 9.03
C PHE A 30 -0.60 5.68 9.84
N LYS A 31 -1.12 6.71 9.19
CA LYS A 31 -1.51 7.97 9.81
C LYS A 31 -2.98 8.26 9.44
N PRO A 32 -3.92 8.11 10.37
CA PRO A 32 -5.32 8.38 10.10
C PRO A 32 -5.56 9.88 9.91
N ASP A 33 -6.40 10.23 8.94
CA ASP A 33 -6.97 11.57 8.84
C ASP A 33 -8.18 11.67 9.80
N PRO A 34 -8.26 12.71 10.65
CA PRO A 34 -9.31 12.82 11.67
C PRO A 34 -10.70 13.13 11.11
N PHE A 35 -10.81 13.57 9.86
CA PHE A 35 -12.07 14.03 9.27
C PHE A 35 -12.58 13.11 8.16
N ARG A 36 -11.68 12.53 7.36
CA ARG A 36 -12.03 11.81 6.14
C ARG A 36 -11.08 10.64 5.90
N THR A 37 -11.59 9.42 6.10
CA THR A 37 -10.81 8.18 5.92
C THR A 37 -10.19 7.99 4.53
N THR A 38 -10.71 8.64 3.49
CA THR A 38 -10.10 8.65 2.14
C THR A 38 -8.74 9.34 2.09
N PHE A 39 -8.44 10.23 3.05
CA PHE A 39 -7.14 10.92 3.17
C PHE A 39 -6.21 10.28 4.21
N ASN A 40 -6.51 9.05 4.64
CA ASN A 40 -5.56 8.28 5.41
C ASN A 40 -4.25 8.12 4.65
N GLU A 41 -3.14 8.41 5.31
CA GLU A 41 -1.80 8.38 4.74
C GLU A 41 -1.09 7.10 5.19
N TYR A 42 -0.45 6.41 4.26
CA TYR A 42 0.30 5.18 4.52
C TYR A 42 1.72 5.32 4.00
N THR A 43 2.70 4.99 4.82
CA THR A 43 4.09 4.93 4.39
C THR A 43 4.37 3.54 3.85
N ILE A 44 4.78 3.46 2.58
CA ILE A 44 5.15 2.22 1.89
C ILE A 44 6.68 2.14 1.79
N ARG A 45 7.24 0.97 2.13
CA ARG A 45 8.64 0.63 1.85
C ARG A 45 8.74 -0.22 0.59
N PHE A 46 9.58 0.19 -0.35
CA PHE A 46 9.83 -0.52 -1.61
C PHE A 46 10.97 -1.54 -1.46
N PRO A 47 11.15 -2.47 -2.42
CA PRO A 47 12.21 -3.49 -2.38
C PRO A 47 13.64 -2.93 -2.33
N ASP A 48 13.86 -1.73 -2.86
CA ASP A 48 15.15 -1.04 -2.82
C ASP A 48 15.43 -0.36 -1.46
N GLY A 49 14.49 -0.45 -0.51
CA GLY A 49 14.58 0.14 0.82
C GLY A 49 14.11 1.60 0.88
N SER A 50 13.80 2.24 -0.25
CA SER A 50 13.21 3.56 -0.27
C SER A 50 11.77 3.56 0.27
N THR A 51 11.27 4.74 0.61
CA THR A 51 9.91 4.89 1.17
C THR A 51 9.13 6.02 0.49
N ALA A 52 7.82 5.86 0.40
CA ALA A 52 6.90 6.93 -0.01
C ALA A 52 5.63 6.94 0.84
N ASP A 53 5.06 8.13 1.03
CA ASP A 53 3.75 8.31 1.65
C ASP A 53 2.66 8.35 0.57
N LEU A 54 1.66 7.47 0.70
CA LEU A 54 0.59 7.27 -0.27
C LEU A 54 -0.79 7.33 0.39
N PHE A 55 -1.78 7.82 -0.37
CA PHE A 55 -3.18 7.83 0.03
C PHE A 55 -3.98 6.68 -0.62
N GLU A 56 -3.50 6.12 -1.73
CA GLU A 56 -4.22 5.10 -2.50
C GLU A 56 -3.30 4.04 -3.12
N PHE A 57 -3.69 2.78 -2.98
CA PHE A 57 -3.03 1.59 -3.52
C PHE A 57 -3.97 0.38 -3.39
N GLN A 58 -3.58 -0.76 -3.97
CA GLN A 58 -4.31 -2.03 -3.89
C GLN A 58 -3.57 -3.01 -3.00
N LEU A 59 -4.28 -3.92 -2.34
CA LEU A 59 -3.65 -5.06 -1.67
C LEU A 59 -3.23 -6.09 -2.72
N ILE A 60 -2.11 -6.76 -2.49
CA ILE A 60 -1.85 -8.03 -3.18
C ILE A 60 -2.77 -9.05 -2.53
N ASP A 61 -3.84 -9.44 -3.22
CA ASP A 61 -4.59 -10.62 -2.82
C ASP A 61 -3.62 -11.80 -2.84
N ASN A 62 -3.35 -12.37 -1.67
CA ASN A 62 -2.84 -13.73 -1.62
C ASN A 62 -3.96 -14.60 -2.18
N ILE A 63 -3.91 -14.86 -3.49
CA ILE A 63 -4.70 -15.91 -4.11
C ILE A 63 -4.23 -17.19 -3.42
N SER A 64 -4.95 -17.59 -2.37
CA SER A 64 -4.91 -18.95 -1.89
C SER A 64 -5.27 -19.81 -3.08
N ASN A 65 -4.29 -20.54 -3.61
CA ASN A 65 -4.51 -21.62 -4.56
C ASN A 65 -5.33 -22.70 -3.85
N ASP A 66 -6.64 -22.47 -3.71
CA ASP A 66 -7.59 -23.51 -3.36
C ASP A 66 -7.87 -24.28 -4.66
N VAL A 67 -6.92 -25.17 -4.98
CA VAL A 67 -7.06 -26.18 -6.03
C VAL A 67 -8.11 -27.17 -5.52
N LYS A 68 -9.33 -27.04 -6.02
CA LYS A 68 -10.31 -28.13 -6.02
C LYS A 68 -10.03 -29.11 -7.15
#